data_AF-A0A9E1N6Y6-F1
#
_entry.id   AF-A0A9E1N6Y6-F1
#
_cell.length_a   1.000
_cell.length_b   1.000
_cell.length_c   1.000
_cell.angle_alpha   90.00
_cell.angle_beta   90.00
_cell.angle_gamma   90.00
#
_symmetry.space_group_name_H-M   'P 1'
#
loop_
_entity.id
_entity.type
_entity.pdbx_description
1 polymer ?
#
loop_
_entity_poly.entity_id
_entity_poly.type
_entity_poly.pdbx_seq_one_letter_code
_entity_poly.pdbx_strand_id
1 'polypeptide(L)'
;MNSQSHPILIEMSDQLPETSMTCKFIKGPESFSQVVVQAKEEFLCLSNLDADRGNGISGKDQLIKYGYENLLKDMDEDDRMVLIGTLKLIIELAEELAEE
;
A
#
# COMPACT_ATOMS: atom_id res chain seq x y z
N MET A 1 9.67 4.53 21.44
CA MET A 1 10.87 4.38 20.59
C MET A 1 10.60 5.18 19.33
N ASN A 2 11.57 5.97 18.84
CA ASN A 2 11.35 6.82 17.68
C ASN A 2 11.04 5.95 16.46
N SER A 3 9.83 6.10 15.91
CA SER A 3 9.32 5.50 14.68
C SER A 3 10.10 6.03 13.47
N GLN A 4 11.40 5.76 13.41
CA GLN A 4 12.16 6.01 12.19
C GLN A 4 11.85 4.86 11.24
N SER A 5 11.21 5.20 10.12
CA SER A 5 11.03 4.39 8.94
C SER A 5 12.18 3.39 8.75
N HIS A 6 11.86 2.11 8.76
CA HIS A 6 12.88 1.06 8.69
C HIS A 6 13.53 1.06 7.29
N PRO A 7 14.87 1.01 7.16
CA PRO A 7 15.56 1.16 5.87
C PRO A 7 15.04 0.23 4.76
N ILE A 8 14.75 -1.03 5.09
CA ILE A 8 14.19 -1.98 4.11
C ILE A 8 12.77 -1.61 3.67
N LEU A 9 11.91 -1.08 4.56
CA LEU A 9 10.59 -0.59 4.16
C LEU A 9 10.71 0.61 3.22
N ILE A 10 11.68 1.52 3.46
CA ILE A 10 11.94 2.65 2.58
C ILE A 10 12.31 2.15 1.18
N GLU A 11 13.26 1.22 1.06
CA GLU A 11 13.67 0.65 -0.23
C GLU A 11 12.52 -0.03 -0.96
N MET A 12 11.66 -0.76 -0.24
CA MET A 12 10.48 -1.40 -0.83
C MET A 12 9.42 -0.38 -1.26
N SER A 13 9.28 0.74 -0.54
CA SER A 13 8.32 1.78 -0.90
C SER A 13 8.63 2.48 -2.21
N ASP A 14 9.88 2.43 -2.69
CA ASP A 14 10.27 2.97 -3.99
C ASP A 14 9.72 2.14 -5.17
N GLN A 15 9.22 0.93 -4.89
CA GLN A 15 8.50 0.10 -5.85
C GLN A 15 6.98 0.41 -5.90
N LEU A 16 6.50 1.30 -5.02
CA LEU A 16 5.13 1.81 -5.06
C LEU A 16 5.09 3.18 -5.75
N PRO A 17 3.92 3.63 -6.24
CA PRO A 17 3.75 5.01 -6.65
C PRO A 17 4.08 5.95 -5.47
N GLU A 18 4.88 6.98 -5.70
CA GLU A 18 5.22 7.98 -4.66
C GLU A 18 3.97 8.66 -4.08
N THR A 19 2.90 8.72 -4.87
CA THR A 19 1.62 9.27 -4.46
C THR A 19 0.82 8.33 -3.55
N SER A 20 1.18 7.05 -3.46
CA SER A 20 0.47 6.05 -2.68
C SER A 20 0.50 6.39 -1.19
N MET A 21 -0.57 6.04 -0.48
CA MET A 21 -0.66 6.34 0.95
C MET A 21 0.26 5.43 1.76
N THR A 22 0.42 4.16 1.37
CA THR A 22 1.46 3.27 1.95
C THR A 22 2.86 3.86 1.80
N CYS A 23 3.24 4.36 0.62
CA CYS A 23 4.57 4.98 0.43
C CYS A 23 4.76 6.19 1.36
N LYS A 24 3.72 7.02 1.50
CA LYS A 24 3.74 8.17 2.41
C LYS A 24 3.84 7.76 3.87
N PHE A 25 3.12 6.74 4.29
CA PHE A 25 3.14 6.23 5.66
C PHE A 25 4.51 5.64 6.00
N ILE A 26 5.11 4.88 5.09
CA ILE A 26 6.46 4.34 5.27
C ILE A 26 7.48 5.46 5.44
N LYS A 27 7.42 6.50 4.62
CA LYS A 27 8.36 7.64 4.64
C LYS A 27 8.00 8.71 5.69
N GLY A 28 6.87 8.53 6.38
CA GLY A 28 6.27 9.50 7.30
C GLY A 28 6.46 9.13 8.77
N PRO A 29 5.76 9.83 9.69
CA PRO A 29 5.81 9.56 11.12
C PRO A 29 4.92 8.38 11.58
N GLU A 30 4.20 7.72 10.68
CA GLU A 30 3.27 6.65 10.98
C GLU A 30 3.97 5.41 11.58
N SER A 31 3.27 4.70 12.47
CA SER A 31 3.77 3.46 13.04
C SER A 31 3.72 2.29 12.05
N PHE A 32 4.50 1.25 12.29
CA PHE A 32 4.44 0.03 11.48
C PHE A 32 3.03 -0.58 11.45
N SER A 33 2.28 -0.56 12.56
CA SER A 33 0.88 -1.01 12.56
C SER A 33 -0.01 -0.17 11.64
N GLN A 34 0.20 1.14 11.53
CA GLN A 34 -0.54 1.99 10.60
C GLN A 34 -0.15 1.71 9.15
N VAL A 35 1.14 1.46 8.89
CA VAL A 35 1.62 1.00 7.56
C VAL A 35 0.95 -0.32 7.17
N VAL A 36 0.89 -1.31 8.07
CA VAL A 36 0.24 -2.61 7.82
C VAL A 36 -1.23 -2.42 7.44
N VAL A 37 -1.98 -1.63 8.20
CA VAL A 37 -3.41 -1.39 7.94
C VAL A 37 -3.59 -0.77 6.56
N GLN A 38 -2.82 0.27 6.23
CA GLN A 38 -2.93 0.95 4.94
C GLN A 38 -2.52 0.06 3.77
N ALA A 39 -1.42 -0.67 3.90
CA ALA A 39 -0.94 -1.58 2.87
C ALA A 39 -1.93 -2.73 2.61
N LYS A 40 -2.60 -3.25 3.65
CA LYS A 40 -3.69 -4.24 3.51
C LYS A 40 -4.88 -3.68 2.75
N GLU A 41 -5.31 -2.46 3.04
CA GLU A 41 -6.41 -1.83 2.30
C GLU A 41 -6.07 -1.69 0.81
N GLU A 42 -4.88 -1.21 0.49
CA GLU A 42 -4.41 -1.09 -0.90
C GLU A 42 -4.27 -2.46 -1.58
N PHE A 43 -3.69 -3.45 -0.89
CA PHE A 43 -3.54 -4.82 -1.39
C PHE A 43 -4.90 -5.44 -1.73
N LEU A 44 -5.86 -5.29 -0.82
CA LEU A 44 -7.20 -5.81 -1.00
C LEU A 44 -7.83 -5.16 -2.24
N CYS A 45 -7.75 -3.84 -2.35
CA CYS A 45 -8.30 -3.10 -3.49
C CYS A 45 -7.65 -3.51 -4.82
N LEU A 46 -6.33 -3.67 -4.88
CA LEU A 46 -5.64 -4.13 -6.10
C LEU A 46 -5.99 -5.57 -6.47
N SER A 47 -6.23 -6.42 -5.47
CA SER A 47 -6.65 -7.82 -5.68
C SER A 47 -8.04 -7.94 -6.31
N ASN A 48 -8.93 -6.97 -6.05
CA ASN A 48 -10.23 -6.88 -6.70
C ASN A 48 -10.69 -5.42 -6.78
N LEU A 49 -10.56 -4.84 -7.98
CA LEU A 49 -10.87 -3.45 -8.28
C LEU A 49 -12.38 -3.14 -8.21
N ASP A 50 -13.23 -4.13 -8.50
CA ASP A 50 -14.69 -3.96 -8.54
C ASP A 50 -15.37 -4.33 -7.21
N ALA A 51 -14.63 -4.94 -6.28
CA ALA A 51 -15.18 -5.28 -4.97
C ALA A 51 -15.61 -4.03 -4.21
N ASP A 52 -16.79 -4.09 -3.59
CA ASP A 52 -17.27 -3.07 -2.67
C ASP A 52 -16.41 -3.06 -1.40
N ARG A 53 -15.84 -1.90 -1.10
CA ARG A 53 -15.04 -1.62 0.11
C ARG A 53 -15.88 -0.93 1.19
N GLY A 54 -17.19 -0.90 1.01
CA GLY A 54 -18.16 -0.32 1.92
C GLY A 54 -18.80 0.92 1.33
N ASN A 55 -20.08 1.12 1.66
CA ASN A 55 -20.90 2.24 1.19
C ASN A 55 -20.99 2.33 -0.36
N GLY A 56 -20.83 1.22 -1.08
CA GLY A 56 -20.90 1.18 -2.53
C GLY A 56 -19.66 1.74 -3.24
N ILE A 57 -18.54 1.84 -2.54
CA ILE A 57 -17.28 2.37 -3.09
C ILE A 57 -16.45 1.20 -3.60
N SER A 58 -16.12 1.21 -4.89
CA SER A 58 -15.31 0.14 -5.49
C SER A 58 -13.85 0.20 -4.99
N GLY A 59 -13.13 -0.92 -5.08
CA GLY A 59 -11.69 -0.96 -4.85
C GLY A 59 -10.92 0.05 -5.71
N LYS A 60 -11.33 0.24 -6.96
CA LYS A 60 -10.75 1.23 -7.86
C LYS A 60 -10.94 2.66 -7.34
N ASP A 61 -12.16 3.02 -6.93
CA ASP A 61 -12.45 4.35 -6.38
C ASP A 61 -11.65 4.62 -5.10
N GLN A 62 -11.46 3.57 -4.30
CA GLN A 62 -10.69 3.65 -3.07
C GLN A 62 -9.18 3.83 -3.36
N LEU A 63 -8.63 3.12 -4.35
CA LEU A 63 -7.24 3.29 -4.80
C LEU A 63 -6.96 4.69 -5.35
N ILE A 64 -7.93 5.32 -6.02
CA ILE A 64 -7.81 6.72 -6.43
C ILE A 64 -7.59 7.62 -5.20
N LYS A 65 -8.35 7.43 -4.12
CA LYS A 65 -8.17 8.18 -2.87
C LYS A 65 -6.82 7.89 -2.21
N TYR A 66 -6.31 6.67 -2.35
CA TYR A 66 -4.98 6.30 -1.88
C TYR A 66 -3.85 6.76 -2.81
N GLY A 67 -4.14 7.44 -3.91
CA GLY A 67 -3.13 8.08 -4.75
C GLY A 67 -2.68 7.27 -5.96
N TYR A 68 -3.43 6.25 -6.37
CA TYR A 68 -3.11 5.42 -7.55
C TYR A 68 -3.71 5.95 -8.87
N GLU A 69 -4.36 7.13 -8.88
CA GLU A 69 -5.12 7.62 -10.04
C GLU A 69 -4.34 7.58 -11.36
N ASN A 70 -3.07 8.03 -11.35
CA ASN A 70 -2.25 8.06 -12.56
C ASN A 70 -1.87 6.66 -13.03
N LEU A 71 -1.52 5.78 -12.10
CA LEU A 71 -1.14 4.41 -12.41
C LEU A 71 -2.34 3.64 -12.99
N LEU A 72 -3.52 3.76 -12.37
CA LEU A 72 -4.74 3.05 -12.78
C LEU A 72 -5.20 3.35 -14.21
N LYS A 73 -4.75 4.45 -14.83
CA LYS A 73 -5.10 4.81 -16.21
C LYS A 73 -4.42 3.89 -17.23
N ASP A 74 -3.17 3.53 -16.95
CA ASP A 74 -2.30 2.80 -17.88
C ASP A 74 -1.87 1.41 -17.34
N MET A 75 -2.26 1.06 -16.11
CA MET A 75 -1.89 -0.19 -15.44
C MET A 75 -2.43 -1.41 -16.17
N ASP A 76 -1.51 -2.30 -16.56
CA ASP A 76 -1.85 -3.62 -17.05
C ASP A 76 -1.92 -4.67 -15.92
N GLU A 77 -2.16 -5.94 -16.27
CA GLU A 77 -2.27 -7.01 -15.29
C GLU A 77 -0.92 -7.36 -14.63
N ASP A 78 0.19 -7.23 -15.36
CA ASP A 78 1.52 -7.54 -14.85
C ASP A 78 1.96 -6.47 -13.85
N ASP A 79 1.77 -5.19 -14.18
CA ASP A 79 1.97 -4.06 -13.28
C ASP A 79 1.17 -4.25 -11.98
N ARG A 80 -0.11 -4.63 -12.12
CA ARG A 80 -0.97 -4.89 -10.97
C ARG A 80 -0.44 -6.04 -10.11
N MET A 81 0.01 -7.13 -10.72
CA MET A 81 0.58 -8.27 -9.99
C MET A 81 1.87 -7.89 -9.24
N VAL A 82 2.74 -7.09 -9.84
CA VAL A 82 3.96 -6.59 -9.19
C VAL A 82 3.60 -5.78 -7.94
N LEU A 83 2.64 -4.85 -8.04
CA LEU A 83 2.22 -4.03 -6.90
C LEU A 83 1.61 -4.88 -5.77
N ILE A 84 0.78 -5.86 -6.11
CA ILE A 84 0.20 -6.80 -5.13
C ILE A 84 1.31 -7.55 -4.40
N GLY A 85 2.33 -8.02 -5.13
CA GLY A 85 3.51 -8.68 -4.57
C GLY A 85 4.30 -7.76 -3.62
N THR A 86 4.60 -6.55 -4.07
CA THR A 86 5.31 -5.53 -3.28
C THR A 86 4.56 -5.20 -1.99
N LEU A 87 3.26 -4.94 -2.08
CA LEU A 87 2.43 -4.64 -0.90
C LEU A 87 2.38 -5.82 0.06
N LYS A 88 2.31 -7.06 -0.44
CA LYS A 88 2.33 -8.24 0.41
C LYS A 88 3.62 -8.35 1.21
N LEU A 89 4.76 -8.11 0.58
CA LEU A 89 6.06 -8.13 1.28
C LEU A 89 6.18 -6.98 2.30
N ILE A 90 5.67 -5.78 1.96
CA ILE A 90 5.60 -4.64 2.89
C ILE A 90 4.75 -4.98 4.11
N ILE A 91 3.59 -5.64 3.92
CA ILE A 91 2.71 -6.08 5.00
C ILE A 91 3.45 -7.04 5.93
N GLU A 92 4.04 -8.11 5.38
CA GLU A 92 4.74 -9.15 6.15
C GLU A 92 5.87 -8.53 6.99
N LEU A 93 6.71 -7.69 6.37
CA LEU A 93 7.82 -7.03 7.05
C LEU A 93 7.37 -6.01 8.10
N ALA A 94 6.34 -5.21 7.81
CA ALA A 94 5.83 -4.23 8.76
C ALA A 94 5.08 -4.89 9.92
N GLU A 95 4.49 -6.07 9.73
CA GLU A 95 3.92 -6.89 10.80
C GLU A 95 5.03 -7.38 11.74
N GLU A 96 6.10 -7.98 11.20
CA GLU A 96 7.26 -8.42 11.99
C GLU A 96 7.84 -7.27 12.83
N LEU A 97 8.02 -6.09 12.22
CA LEU A 97 8.54 -4.90 12.91
C LEU A 97 7.56 -4.29 13.92
N ALA A 98 6.26 -4.55 13.80
CA ALA A 98 5.26 -4.07 14.76
C ALA A 98 5.14 -4.97 16.00
N GLU A 99 5.59 -6.21 15.90
CA GLU A 99 5.62 -7.19 17.01
C GLU A 99 6.86 -7.02 17.92
N GLU A 100 7.87 -6.25 17.48
CA GLU A 100 9.08 -5.87 18.25
C GLU A 100 8.90 -4.63 19.14
#